data_AF-A0A2G9TQL9-F1
#
_entry.id   AF-A0A2G9TQL9-F1
#
_cell.length_a   1.000
_cell.length_b   1.000
_cell.length_c   1.000
_cell.angle_alpha   90.00
_cell.angle_beta   90.00
_cell.angle_gamma   90.00
#
_symmetry.space_group_name_H-M   'P 1'
#
loop_
_entity.id
_entity.type
_entity.pdbx_description
1 polymer ?
#
loop_
_entity_poly.entity_id
_entity_poly.type
_entity_poly.pdbx_seq_one_letter_code
_entity_poly.pdbx_strand_id
1 'polypeptide(L)'
;MTSLDGVGHTPKLPPVENRSASVQPNQGSRNESAFCNYCCASNANDFLPGLPQQALAHIWALCDINRTGKLNQEQFALIVHLVNMRKRGEELPSTLPQFLIPPSLRVLSVSENGHAAPDANAVTAEHISASDSGEMRRLAEEMEKLLSDRRFAFRGAFTRSVSVYTRYFLNHLNHYREADAQVSQLEADMKVKDSQIKNLQADLQEIAQLKAELAQLEVERLNLTSQLTHEQKGMETAVDRITEVERKRQRDEAQRVQLNEAIAHAETVVNDIQNVL
;
A
#
# COMPACT_ATOMS: atom_id res chain seq x y z
N MET A 1 -8.72 9.56 -44.04
CA MET A 1 -7.48 8.75 -44.10
C MET A 1 -6.46 9.60 -43.34
N THR A 2 -6.06 9.34 -42.10
CA THR A 2 -5.68 8.10 -41.41
C THR A 2 -5.86 8.29 -39.89
N SER A 3 -6.44 7.29 -39.24
CA SER A 3 -6.52 7.12 -37.78
C SER A 3 -5.15 6.74 -37.23
N LEU A 4 -4.75 7.29 -36.08
CA LEU A 4 -3.66 6.78 -35.25
C LEU A 4 -4.13 6.78 -33.80
N ASP A 5 -4.84 5.71 -33.42
CA ASP A 5 -5.20 5.39 -32.05
C ASP A 5 -4.01 4.69 -31.38
N GLY A 6 -3.25 5.45 -30.59
CA GLY A 6 -2.21 4.93 -29.69
C GLY A 6 -2.82 4.51 -28.36
N VAL A 7 -3.35 3.30 -28.29
CA VAL A 7 -3.91 2.73 -27.05
C VAL A 7 -2.78 2.27 -26.13
N GLY A 8 -2.46 3.06 -25.11
CA GLY A 8 -1.65 2.64 -23.97
C GLY A 8 -2.44 1.66 -23.09
N HIS A 9 -2.17 0.36 -23.22
CA HIS A 9 -2.64 -0.65 -22.27
C HIS A 9 -1.69 -0.70 -21.07
N THR A 10 -2.13 -0.15 -19.94
CA THR A 10 -1.53 -0.45 -18.64
C THR A 10 -1.95 -1.87 -18.20
N PRO A 11 -1.03 -2.73 -17.75
CA PRO A 11 -1.41 -4.02 -17.17
C PRO A 11 -2.15 -3.79 -15.86
N LYS A 12 -3.41 -4.25 -15.82
CA LYS A 12 -4.30 -4.18 -14.68
C LYS A 12 -3.83 -5.20 -13.62
N LEU A 13 -3.42 -4.70 -12.44
CA LEU A 13 -3.13 -5.54 -11.27
C LEU A 13 -4.39 -6.30 -10.83
N PRO A 14 -4.29 -7.58 -10.44
CA PRO A 14 -5.43 -8.34 -9.92
C PRO A 14 -5.85 -7.83 -8.53
N PRO A 15 -7.09 -8.11 -8.09
CA PRO A 15 -7.63 -7.56 -6.85
C PRO A 15 -6.95 -8.18 -5.63
N VAL A 16 -6.60 -7.33 -4.66
CA VAL A 16 -6.09 -7.73 -3.34
C VAL A 16 -7.23 -8.42 -2.58
N GLU A 17 -7.29 -9.75 -2.64
CA GLU A 17 -8.12 -10.52 -1.72
C GLU A 17 -7.48 -10.52 -0.33
N ASN A 18 -8.13 -9.81 0.58
CA ASN A 18 -7.89 -9.80 2.01
C ASN A 18 -7.92 -11.25 2.56
N ARG A 19 -6.76 -11.85 2.77
CA ARG A 19 -6.61 -13.03 3.63
C ARG A 19 -5.97 -12.62 4.94
N SER A 20 -6.84 -12.31 5.89
CA SER A 20 -6.53 -12.28 7.32
C SER A 20 -5.91 -13.62 7.73
N ALA A 21 -4.59 -13.68 7.79
CA ALA A 21 -3.87 -14.75 8.48
C ALA A 21 -3.08 -14.09 9.61
N SER A 22 -3.69 -14.11 10.80
CA SER A 22 -3.05 -13.79 12.06
C SER A 22 -1.85 -14.72 12.26
N VAL A 23 -0.62 -14.21 12.10
CA VAL A 23 0.60 -14.97 12.36
C VAL A 23 1.15 -14.58 13.72
N GLN A 24 0.96 -15.48 14.70
CA GLN A 24 1.67 -15.43 15.97
C GLN A 24 3.16 -15.77 15.78
N PRO A 25 4.08 -15.24 16.62
CA PRO A 25 5.50 -15.45 16.44
C PRO A 25 5.93 -16.69 17.21
N ASN A 26 6.14 -17.83 16.55
CA ASN A 26 6.85 -18.94 17.18
C ASN A 26 8.29 -19.01 16.66
N GLN A 27 9.23 -18.92 17.61
CA GLN A 27 10.67 -18.96 17.37
C GLN A 27 11.13 -20.42 17.37
N GLY A 28 11.63 -20.88 16.22
CA GLY A 28 12.25 -22.20 16.05
C GLY A 28 12.18 -22.64 14.59
N SER A 29 13.32 -22.72 13.90
CA SER A 29 13.47 -23.09 12.48
C SER A 29 12.85 -22.14 11.45
N ARG A 30 13.22 -20.86 11.52
CA ARG A 30 12.65 -19.76 10.69
C ARG A 30 13.02 -19.79 9.20
N ASN A 31 14.04 -20.56 8.80
CA ASN A 31 14.65 -20.51 7.48
C ASN A 31 14.17 -21.63 6.54
N GLU A 32 13.88 -22.83 7.04
CA GLU A 32 13.44 -23.96 6.21
C GLU A 32 11.92 -23.92 5.93
N SER A 33 11.13 -23.49 6.91
CA SER A 33 9.67 -23.34 6.81
C SER A 33 9.25 -22.22 5.86
N ALA A 34 9.95 -21.08 5.88
CA ALA A 34 9.67 -19.96 4.97
C ALA A 34 9.98 -20.31 3.50
N PHE A 35 11.05 -21.07 3.27
CA PHE A 35 11.44 -21.54 1.94
C PHE A 35 10.42 -22.51 1.34
N CYS A 36 10.01 -23.54 2.10
CA CYS A 36 8.98 -24.49 1.67
C CYS A 36 7.58 -23.86 1.47
N ASN A 37 7.26 -22.78 2.21
CA ASN A 37 5.98 -22.09 2.05
C ASN A 37 5.95 -21.13 0.85
N TYR A 38 7.09 -20.59 0.42
CA TYR A 38 7.15 -19.73 -0.77
C TYR A 38 7.40 -20.51 -2.07
N CYS A 39 8.06 -21.67 -2.02
CA CYS A 39 8.26 -22.57 -3.17
C CYS A 39 7.03 -23.45 -3.44
N CYS A 40 5.85 -22.84 -3.48
CA CYS A 40 4.58 -23.48 -3.86
C CYS A 40 4.27 -23.22 -5.33
N ALA A 41 3.47 -24.09 -5.94
CA ALA A 41 3.09 -23.99 -7.35
C ALA A 41 2.41 -22.64 -7.69
N SER A 42 1.69 -22.05 -6.74
CA SER A 42 1.02 -20.76 -6.87
C SER A 42 1.97 -19.58 -7.12
N ASN A 43 3.22 -19.69 -6.67
CA ASN A 43 4.21 -18.61 -6.74
C ASN A 43 5.32 -18.93 -7.77
N ALA A 44 5.17 -20.01 -8.54
CA ALA A 44 6.17 -20.50 -9.49
C ALA A 44 6.60 -19.45 -10.53
N ASN A 45 5.69 -18.55 -10.91
CA ASN A 45 5.97 -17.46 -11.84
C ASN A 45 6.90 -16.39 -11.23
N ASP A 46 6.83 -16.16 -9.93
CA ASP A 46 7.61 -15.10 -9.25
C ASP A 46 9.10 -15.46 -9.19
N PHE A 47 9.40 -16.76 -9.07
CA PHE A 47 10.78 -17.24 -8.94
C PHE A 47 11.37 -17.87 -10.20
N LEU A 48 10.54 -18.16 -11.22
CA LEU A 48 10.96 -18.65 -12.53
C LEU A 48 10.54 -17.71 -13.67
N PRO A 49 10.88 -16.40 -13.60
CA PRO A 49 10.43 -15.44 -14.59
C PRO A 49 10.99 -15.77 -15.98
N GLY A 50 10.13 -15.60 -16.99
CA GLY A 50 10.49 -15.65 -18.41
C GLY A 50 10.41 -17.03 -19.06
N LEU A 51 9.72 -18.01 -18.48
CA LEU A 51 9.38 -19.28 -19.16
C LEU A 51 7.90 -19.32 -19.57
N PRO A 52 7.56 -19.94 -20.72
CA PRO A 52 6.17 -20.22 -21.06
C PRO A 52 5.50 -21.09 -19.99
N GLN A 53 4.25 -20.80 -19.64
CA GLN A 53 3.48 -21.52 -18.61
C GLN A 53 3.50 -23.05 -18.82
N GLN A 54 3.49 -23.52 -20.07
CA GLN A 54 3.57 -24.94 -20.41
C GLN A 54 4.92 -25.56 -20.03
N ALA A 55 6.03 -24.85 -20.27
CA ALA A 55 7.36 -25.31 -19.89
C ALA A 55 7.53 -25.29 -18.37
N LEU A 56 6.97 -24.29 -17.69
CA LEU A 56 6.96 -24.18 -16.25
C LEU A 56 6.22 -25.35 -15.59
N ALA A 57 5.03 -25.68 -16.09
CA ALA A 57 4.24 -26.82 -15.60
C ALA A 57 4.96 -28.17 -15.83
N HIS A 58 5.62 -28.33 -16.99
CA HIS A 58 6.41 -29.53 -17.29
C HIS A 58 7.59 -29.67 -16.32
N ILE A 59 8.37 -28.60 -16.11
CA ILE A 59 9.49 -28.59 -15.17
C ILE A 59 9.00 -28.86 -13.73
N TRP A 60 7.86 -28.28 -13.35
CA TRP A 60 7.26 -28.52 -12.05
C TRP A 60 6.93 -30.00 -11.84
N ALA A 61 6.26 -30.62 -12.81
CA ALA A 61 5.88 -32.04 -12.75
C ALA A 61 7.09 -32.97 -12.68
N LEU A 62 8.22 -32.59 -13.28
CA LEU A 62 9.47 -33.34 -13.21
C LEU A 62 10.12 -33.29 -11.83
N CYS A 63 9.93 -32.21 -11.08
CA CYS A 63 10.60 -32.00 -9.80
C CYS A 63 9.74 -32.30 -8.58
N ASP A 64 8.42 -32.15 -8.68
CA ASP A 64 7.48 -32.49 -7.62
C ASP A 64 7.17 -34.00 -7.61
N ILE A 65 8.21 -34.81 -7.37
CA ILE A 65 8.17 -36.29 -7.38
C ILE A 65 7.07 -36.83 -6.46
N ASN A 66 6.87 -36.19 -5.30
CA ASN A 66 5.88 -36.60 -4.31
C ASN A 66 4.51 -35.92 -4.47
N ARG A 67 4.32 -35.11 -5.53
CA ARG A 67 3.09 -34.34 -5.80
C ARG A 67 2.59 -33.56 -4.59
N THR A 68 3.51 -33.01 -3.81
CA THR A 68 3.21 -32.29 -2.57
C THR A 68 2.73 -30.87 -2.84
N GLY A 69 2.90 -30.36 -4.07
CA GLY A 69 2.60 -28.96 -4.43
C GLY A 69 3.55 -27.94 -3.81
N LYS A 70 4.55 -28.43 -3.06
CA LYS A 70 5.63 -27.69 -2.41
C LYS A 70 6.95 -28.39 -2.72
N LEU A 71 7.97 -27.61 -3.03
CA LEU A 71 9.29 -28.13 -3.34
C LEU A 71 10.18 -28.05 -2.11
N ASN A 72 10.84 -29.16 -1.78
CA ASN A 72 11.93 -29.16 -0.82
C ASN A 72 13.21 -28.56 -1.45
N GLN A 73 14.26 -28.36 -0.64
CA GLN A 73 15.51 -27.73 -1.08
C GLN A 73 16.17 -28.46 -2.26
N GLU A 74 16.12 -29.80 -2.28
CA GLU A 74 16.70 -30.62 -3.35
C GLU A 74 15.87 -30.58 -4.65
N GLN A 75 14.54 -30.51 -4.54
CA GLN A 75 13.62 -30.37 -5.67
C GLN A 75 13.69 -28.96 -6.29
N PHE A 76 13.85 -27.93 -5.46
CA PHE A 76 14.04 -26.56 -5.95
C PHE A 76 15.36 -26.43 -6.72
N ALA A 77 16.43 -27.02 -6.20
CA ALA A 77 17.71 -27.12 -6.89
C ALA A 77 17.58 -27.74 -8.29
N LEU A 78 16.79 -28.82 -8.38
CA LEU A 78 16.52 -29.49 -9.64
C LEU A 78 15.70 -28.62 -10.60
N ILE A 79 14.67 -27.93 -10.11
CA ILE A 79 13.89 -26.97 -10.91
C ILE A 79 14.79 -25.90 -11.52
N VAL A 80 15.67 -25.28 -10.72
CA VAL A 80 16.56 -24.21 -11.18
C VAL A 80 17.50 -24.73 -12.27
N HIS A 81 18.01 -25.96 -12.13
CA HIS A 81 18.82 -26.60 -13.15
C HIS A 81 18.05 -26.82 -14.47
N LEU A 82 16.84 -27.37 -14.40
CA LEU A 82 15.99 -27.60 -15.57
C LEU A 82 15.57 -26.30 -16.26
N VAL A 83 15.32 -25.24 -15.49
CA VAL A 83 15.00 -23.90 -16.00
C VAL A 83 16.18 -23.32 -16.75
N ASN A 84 17.39 -23.40 -16.19
CA ASN A 84 18.60 -22.93 -16.85
C ASN A 84 18.92 -23.74 -18.11
N MET A 85 18.70 -25.06 -18.08
CA MET A 85 18.80 -25.94 -19.24
C MET A 85 17.86 -25.47 -20.35
N ARG A 86 16.60 -25.18 -20.00
CA ARG A 86 15.61 -24.66 -20.95
C ARG A 86 15.98 -23.27 -21.48
N LYS A 87 16.48 -22.37 -20.63
CA LYS A 87 16.95 -21.02 -21.03
C LYS A 87 18.18 -21.07 -21.95
N ARG A 88 19.03 -22.10 -21.82
CA ARG A 88 20.17 -22.35 -22.72
C ARG A 88 19.75 -22.96 -24.07
N GLY A 89 18.46 -23.16 -24.31
CA GLY A 89 17.93 -23.73 -25.55
C GLY A 89 18.02 -25.25 -25.60
N GLU A 90 18.39 -25.93 -24.52
CA GLU A 90 18.40 -27.39 -24.46
C GLU A 90 16.97 -27.93 -24.28
N GLU A 91 16.70 -29.09 -24.86
CA GLU A 91 15.41 -29.76 -24.75
C GLU A 91 15.22 -30.33 -23.34
N LEU A 92 14.02 -30.17 -22.80
CA LEU A 92 13.68 -30.72 -21.49
C LEU A 92 13.49 -32.25 -21.61
N PRO A 93 14.05 -33.04 -20.68
CA PRO A 93 13.83 -34.48 -20.67
C PRO A 93 12.34 -34.78 -20.46
N SER A 94 11.84 -35.83 -21.13
CA SER A 94 10.48 -36.33 -20.97
C SER A 94 10.26 -37.00 -19.61
N THR A 95 11.32 -37.60 -19.06
CA THR A 95 11.34 -38.22 -17.73
C THR A 95 12.62 -37.84 -17.00
N LEU A 96 12.52 -37.54 -15.70
CA LEU A 96 13.69 -37.19 -14.91
C LEU A 96 14.66 -38.39 -14.83
N PRO A 97 15.89 -38.29 -15.39
CA PRO A 97 16.86 -39.38 -15.34
C PRO A 97 17.23 -39.72 -13.89
N GLN A 98 17.42 -41.01 -13.58
CA GLN A 98 17.70 -41.49 -12.21
C GLN A 98 18.97 -40.89 -11.57
N PHE A 99 19.86 -40.30 -12.35
CA PHE A 99 21.06 -39.60 -11.86
C PHE A 99 20.78 -38.15 -11.41
N LEU A 100 19.67 -37.54 -11.84
CA LEU A 100 19.21 -36.23 -11.40
C LEU A 100 18.24 -36.32 -10.21
N ILE A 101 17.76 -37.52 -9.87
CA ILE A 101 16.99 -37.77 -8.65
C ILE A 101 17.97 -37.69 -7.47
N PRO A 102 17.76 -36.75 -6.53
CA PRO A 102 18.54 -36.69 -5.31
C PRO A 102 18.56 -38.06 -4.61
N PRO A 103 19.70 -38.49 -4.02
CA PRO A 103 19.79 -39.78 -3.34
C PRO A 103 18.69 -40.01 -2.30
N SER A 104 18.29 -38.94 -1.62
CA SER A 104 17.24 -38.87 -0.60
C SER A 104 15.83 -39.21 -1.13
N LEU A 105 15.62 -39.18 -2.46
CA LEU A 105 14.33 -39.37 -3.14
C LEU A 105 14.29 -40.63 -4.02
N ARG A 106 15.34 -41.47 -4.01
CA ARG A 106 15.33 -42.75 -4.73
C ARG A 106 14.52 -43.79 -3.96
N VAL A 107 13.43 -44.27 -4.55
CA VAL A 107 12.69 -45.44 -4.06
C VAL A 107 13.57 -46.68 -4.28
N LEU A 108 13.97 -47.36 -3.21
CA LEU A 108 14.59 -48.69 -3.28
C LEU A 108 13.53 -49.71 -3.70
N SER A 109 13.39 -49.96 -5.00
CA SER A 109 12.67 -51.14 -5.47
C SER A 109 13.55 -52.37 -5.30
N VAL A 110 13.56 -52.95 -4.10
CA VAL A 110 13.95 -54.35 -3.92
C VAL A 110 12.87 -55.19 -4.58
N SER A 111 13.12 -55.69 -5.79
CA SER A 111 12.30 -56.74 -6.37
C SER A 111 12.75 -58.08 -5.79
N GLU A 112 12.01 -58.52 -4.78
CA GLU A 112 11.78 -59.95 -4.53
C GLU A 112 11.20 -60.59 -5.81
N ASN A 113 11.81 -61.68 -6.26
CA ASN A 113 11.13 -62.79 -6.92
C ASN A 113 12.09 -63.98 -6.99
N GLY A 114 11.92 -64.92 -6.05
CA GLY A 114 12.56 -66.23 -6.10
C GLY A 114 11.91 -67.13 -7.15
N HIS A 115 12.72 -67.95 -7.82
CA HIS A 115 12.29 -69.20 -8.44
C HIS A 115 13.40 -70.25 -8.35
N ALA A 116 13.12 -71.24 -7.50
CA ALA A 116 13.47 -72.67 -7.50
C ALA A 116 14.70 -73.19 -8.27
N ALA A 117 15.53 -73.94 -7.54
CA ALA A 117 16.38 -75.00 -8.07
C ALA A 117 15.56 -76.10 -8.79
N PRO A 118 16.18 -76.87 -9.69
CA PRO A 118 16.46 -78.26 -9.32
C PRO A 118 17.83 -78.79 -9.80
N ASP A 119 18.06 -80.03 -9.39
CA ASP A 119 19.29 -80.80 -9.18
C ASP A 119 20.07 -81.33 -10.41
N ALA A 120 21.35 -81.61 -10.15
CA ALA A 120 22.25 -82.67 -10.65
C ALA A 120 22.29 -83.13 -12.13
N ASN A 121 23.45 -82.99 -12.82
CA ASN A 121 24.37 -84.12 -13.16
C ASN A 121 25.64 -83.71 -13.96
N ALA A 122 26.79 -84.18 -13.45
CA ALA A 122 27.82 -84.95 -14.14
C ALA A 122 28.62 -84.41 -15.37
N VAL A 123 29.90 -84.09 -15.08
CA VAL A 123 31.18 -84.41 -15.76
C VAL A 123 31.64 -83.78 -17.11
N THR A 124 32.93 -83.42 -17.03
CA THR A 124 34.04 -83.47 -18.02
C THR A 124 34.34 -82.30 -18.96
N ALA A 125 35.66 -81.99 -18.96
CA ALA A 125 36.52 -81.50 -20.04
C ALA A 125 36.19 -80.11 -20.60
N GLU A 126 36.92 -79.09 -20.15
CA GLU A 126 38.14 -78.58 -20.81
C GLU A 126 37.87 -77.65 -22.00
N HIS A 127 38.58 -76.52 -21.96
CA HIS A 127 39.06 -75.75 -23.11
C HIS A 127 38.11 -74.75 -23.80
N ILE A 128 37.87 -73.60 -23.15
CA ILE A 128 37.93 -72.30 -23.85
C ILE A 128 38.76 -71.32 -23.02
N SER A 129 39.81 -70.80 -23.66
CA SER A 129 40.85 -69.89 -23.21
C SER A 129 40.39 -68.75 -22.29
N ALA A 130 40.90 -68.76 -21.05
CA ALA A 130 40.91 -67.61 -20.15
C ALA A 130 42.10 -66.68 -20.50
N SER A 131 41.89 -65.69 -21.36
CA SER A 131 42.87 -64.60 -21.55
C SER A 131 42.30 -63.23 -21.95
N ASP A 132 40.97 -63.04 -21.93
CA ASP A 132 40.35 -61.78 -22.35
C ASP A 132 39.46 -61.11 -21.27
N SER A 133 39.30 -61.76 -20.10
CA SER A 133 38.44 -61.25 -19.02
C SER A 133 39.10 -60.17 -18.16
N GLY A 134 40.43 -60.18 -18.06
CA GLY A 134 41.19 -59.26 -17.21
C GLY A 134 41.26 -57.84 -17.76
N GLU A 135 41.34 -57.67 -19.08
CA GLU A 135 41.38 -56.36 -19.73
C GLU A 135 40.00 -55.68 -19.72
N MET A 136 38.94 -56.42 -20.08
CA MET A 136 37.55 -55.96 -19.99
C MET A 136 37.18 -55.53 -18.56
N ARG A 137 37.67 -56.25 -17.54
CA ARG A 137 37.45 -55.91 -16.13
C ARG A 137 38.20 -54.66 -15.69
N ARG A 138 39.46 -54.48 -16.09
CA ARG A 138 40.22 -53.25 -15.81
C ARG A 138 39.59 -52.03 -16.48
N LEU A 139 39.13 -52.20 -17.72
CA LEU A 139 38.45 -51.14 -18.47
C LEU A 139 37.08 -50.80 -17.86
N ALA A 140 36.36 -51.79 -17.35
CA ALA A 140 35.12 -51.58 -16.58
C ALA A 140 35.38 -50.82 -15.26
N GLU A 141 36.42 -51.18 -14.51
CA GLU A 141 36.83 -50.49 -13.27
C GLU A 141 37.27 -49.04 -13.56
N GLU A 142 37.99 -48.80 -14.66
CA GLU A 142 38.41 -47.46 -15.09
C GLU A 142 37.22 -46.60 -15.56
N MET A 143 36.26 -47.19 -16.30
CA MET A 143 35.04 -46.51 -16.70
C MET A 143 34.16 -46.17 -15.48
N GLU A 144 34.07 -47.07 -14.50
CA GLU A 144 33.33 -46.83 -13.25
C GLU A 144 33.97 -45.73 -12.40
N LYS A 145 35.31 -45.69 -12.34
CA LYS A 145 36.05 -44.60 -11.71
C LYS A 145 35.80 -43.26 -12.41
N LEU A 146 35.88 -43.20 -13.74
CA LEU A 146 35.59 -41.98 -14.51
C LEU A 146 34.14 -41.51 -14.34
N LEU A 147 33.20 -42.44 -14.29
CA LEU A 147 31.80 -42.13 -14.00
C LEU A 147 31.62 -41.60 -12.56
N SER A 148 32.34 -42.17 -11.58
CA SER A 148 32.33 -41.71 -10.19
C SER A 148 32.93 -40.31 -10.04
N ASP A 149 34.09 -40.05 -10.66
CA ASP A 149 34.74 -38.74 -10.67
C ASP A 149 33.85 -37.69 -11.34
N ARG A 150 33.21 -38.04 -12.46
CA ARG A 150 32.23 -37.18 -13.13
C ARG A 150 31.00 -36.93 -12.26
N ARG A 151 30.49 -37.93 -11.54
CA ARG A 151 29.38 -37.76 -10.57
C ARG A 151 29.78 -36.85 -9.41
N PHE A 152 31.00 -36.98 -8.88
CA PHE A 152 31.49 -36.15 -7.79
C PHE A 152 31.68 -34.68 -8.23
N ALA A 153 32.31 -34.47 -9.39
CA ALA A 153 32.47 -33.15 -9.98
C ALA A 153 31.11 -32.49 -10.26
N PHE A 154 30.17 -33.26 -10.83
CA PHE A 154 28.80 -32.81 -11.06
C PHE A 154 28.09 -32.44 -9.75
N ARG A 155 28.15 -33.30 -8.72
CA ARG A 155 27.57 -33.04 -7.40
C ARG A 155 28.15 -31.77 -6.76
N GLY A 156 29.46 -31.57 -6.81
CA GLY A 156 30.12 -30.38 -6.28
C GLY A 156 29.74 -29.09 -7.04
N ALA A 157 29.70 -29.14 -8.38
CA ALA A 157 29.27 -28.01 -9.19
C ALA A 157 27.78 -27.68 -8.99
N PHE A 158 26.93 -28.71 -8.90
CA PHE A 158 25.50 -28.59 -8.62
C PHE A 158 25.28 -27.93 -7.26
N THR A 159 25.90 -28.42 -6.18
CA THR A 159 25.76 -27.83 -4.83
C THR A 159 26.19 -26.35 -4.78
N ARG A 160 27.29 -25.99 -5.46
CA ARG A 160 27.73 -24.59 -5.54
C ARG A 160 26.74 -23.72 -6.30
N SER A 161 26.24 -24.20 -7.44
CA SER A 161 25.24 -23.49 -8.24
C SER A 161 23.97 -23.26 -7.44
N VAL A 162 23.45 -24.29 -6.78
CA VAL A 162 22.27 -24.21 -5.91
C VAL A 162 22.47 -23.20 -4.80
N SER A 163 23.62 -23.21 -4.11
CA SER A 163 23.91 -22.24 -3.05
C SER A 163 23.87 -20.79 -3.53
N VAL A 164 24.38 -20.50 -4.73
CA VAL A 164 24.34 -19.15 -5.33
C VAL A 164 22.90 -18.73 -5.64
N TYR A 165 22.11 -19.61 -6.28
CA TYR A 165 20.72 -19.31 -6.61
C TYR A 165 19.82 -19.17 -5.37
N THR A 166 19.97 -20.04 -4.38
CA THR A 166 19.25 -19.92 -3.11
C THR A 166 19.58 -18.62 -2.40
N ARG A 167 20.86 -18.18 -2.39
CA ARG A 167 21.26 -16.90 -1.80
C ARG A 167 20.64 -15.71 -2.55
N TYR A 168 20.73 -15.71 -3.89
CA TYR A 168 20.13 -14.67 -4.73
C TYR A 168 18.63 -14.57 -4.47
N PHE A 169 17.94 -15.71 -4.45
CA PHE A 169 16.50 -15.77 -4.29
C PHE A 169 16.02 -15.33 -2.91
N LEU A 170 16.66 -15.81 -1.84
CA LEU A 170 16.33 -15.39 -0.47
C LEU A 170 16.58 -13.90 -0.24
N ASN A 171 17.64 -13.35 -0.84
CA ASN A 171 17.89 -11.91 -0.79
C ASN A 171 16.76 -11.13 -1.48
N HIS A 172 16.33 -11.57 -2.67
CA HIS A 172 15.24 -10.95 -3.39
C HIS A 172 13.90 -11.03 -2.63
N LEU A 173 13.59 -12.17 -1.99
CA LEU A 173 12.40 -12.32 -1.15
C LEU A 173 12.40 -11.38 0.06
N ASN A 174 13.56 -11.16 0.68
CA ASN A 174 13.68 -10.16 1.74
C ASN A 174 13.38 -8.74 1.23
N HIS A 175 13.89 -8.38 0.05
CA HIS A 175 13.59 -7.10 -0.56
C HIS A 175 12.09 -6.93 -0.89
N TYR A 176 11.42 -7.97 -1.40
CA TYR A 176 9.97 -7.92 -1.60
C TYR A 176 9.23 -7.69 -0.27
N ARG A 177 9.64 -8.37 0.80
CA ARG A 177 9.04 -8.19 2.13
C ARG A 177 9.27 -6.79 2.69
N GLU A 178 10.47 -6.25 2.51
CA GLU A 178 10.82 -4.88 2.92
C GLU A 178 10.02 -3.84 2.14
N ALA A 179 9.87 -4.02 0.82
CA ALA A 179 9.04 -3.16 -0.01
C ALA A 179 7.56 -3.21 0.41
N ASP A 180 7.03 -4.39 0.71
CA ASP A 180 5.66 -4.56 1.19
C ASP A 180 5.42 -3.88 2.55
N ALA A 181 6.39 -3.98 3.47
CA ALA A 181 6.35 -3.25 4.73
C ALA A 181 6.37 -1.73 4.53
N GLN A 182 7.16 -1.23 3.58
CA GLN A 182 7.19 0.21 3.24
C GLN A 182 5.86 0.68 2.65
N VAL A 183 5.26 -0.09 1.74
CA VAL A 183 3.95 0.22 1.17
C VAL A 183 2.89 0.28 2.29
N SER A 184 2.85 -0.70 3.18
CA SER A 184 1.91 -0.70 4.31
C SER A 184 2.07 0.53 5.22
N GLN A 185 3.32 0.94 5.48
CA GLN A 185 3.60 2.14 6.27
C GLN A 185 3.14 3.42 5.55
N LEU A 186 3.39 3.53 4.24
CA LEU A 186 2.93 4.66 3.44
C LEU A 186 1.40 4.72 3.36
N GLU A 187 0.71 3.59 3.25
CA GLU A 187 -0.74 3.53 3.30
C GLU A 187 -1.31 4.00 4.65
N ALA A 188 -0.65 3.64 5.76
CA ALA A 188 -1.04 4.13 7.08
C ALA A 188 -0.84 5.65 7.20
N ASP A 189 0.29 6.17 6.71
CA ASP A 189 0.58 7.61 6.70
C ASP A 189 -0.41 8.38 5.79
N MET A 190 -0.76 7.83 4.63
CA MET A 190 -1.80 8.39 3.76
C MET A 190 -3.15 8.46 4.47
N LYS A 191 -3.54 7.42 5.21
CA LYS A 191 -4.80 7.45 6.00
C LYS A 191 -4.81 8.54 7.07
N VAL A 192 -3.67 8.78 7.72
CA VAL A 192 -3.51 9.87 8.70
C VAL A 192 -3.62 11.23 7.99
N LYS A 193 -2.98 11.40 6.83
CA LYS A 193 -3.09 12.64 6.06
C LYS A 193 -4.51 12.87 5.54
N ASP A 194 -5.21 11.82 5.12
CA ASP A 194 -6.61 11.91 4.68
C ASP A 194 -7.55 12.33 5.81
N SER A 195 -7.34 11.83 7.03
CA SER A 195 -8.11 12.29 8.19
C SER A 195 -7.78 13.74 8.54
N GLN A 196 -6.51 14.15 8.44
CA GLN A 196 -6.11 15.54 8.63
C GLN A 196 -6.73 16.48 7.59
N ILE A 197 -6.78 16.08 6.32
CA ILE A 197 -7.43 16.85 5.25
C ILE A 197 -8.93 17.02 5.56
N LYS A 198 -9.61 15.96 6.00
CA LYS A 198 -11.04 16.05 6.37
C LYS A 198 -11.29 17.02 7.52
N ASN A 199 -10.43 17.01 8.53
CA ASN A 199 -10.53 17.95 9.65
C ASN A 199 -10.34 19.40 9.15
N LEU A 200 -9.30 19.67 8.36
CA LEU A 200 -9.06 20.99 7.78
C LEU A 200 -10.20 21.44 6.86
N GLN A 201 -10.83 20.53 6.13
CA GLN A 201 -12.02 20.82 5.33
C GLN A 201 -13.21 21.22 6.19
N ALA A 202 -13.41 20.57 7.34
CA ALA A 202 -14.45 20.94 8.30
C ALA A 202 -14.18 22.34 8.88
N ASP A 203 -12.93 22.62 9.29
CA ASP A 203 -12.53 23.94 9.81
C ASP A 203 -12.77 25.05 8.77
N LEU A 204 -12.46 24.79 7.49
CA LEU A 204 -12.72 25.74 6.41
C LEU A 204 -14.22 26.00 6.19
N GLN A 205 -15.06 24.97 6.33
CA GLN A 205 -16.52 25.14 6.27
C GLN A 205 -17.04 25.97 7.44
N GLU A 206 -16.53 25.75 8.64
CA GLU A 206 -16.88 26.53 9.83
C GLU A 206 -16.49 28.00 9.66
N ILE A 207 -15.26 28.28 9.19
CA ILE A 207 -14.81 29.65 8.90
C ILE A 207 -15.71 30.31 7.86
N ALA A 208 -16.16 29.58 6.83
CA ALA A 208 -17.06 30.12 5.82
C ALA A 208 -18.44 30.48 6.40
N GLN A 209 -18.96 29.66 7.32
CA GLN A 209 -20.21 29.94 8.03
C GLN A 209 -20.08 31.18 8.93
N LEU A 210 -19.03 31.25 9.76
CA LEU A 210 -18.77 32.39 10.64
C LEU A 210 -18.59 33.70 9.84
N LYS A 211 -17.95 33.64 8.67
CA LYS A 211 -17.84 34.80 7.78
C LYS A 211 -19.20 35.27 7.25
N ALA A 212 -20.09 34.35 6.92
CA ALA A 212 -21.44 34.71 6.48
C ALA A 212 -22.26 35.35 7.62
N GLU A 213 -22.14 34.82 8.84
CA GLU A 213 -22.77 35.38 10.03
C GLU A 213 -22.24 36.78 10.37
N LEU A 214 -20.92 36.99 10.32
CA LEU A 214 -20.31 38.31 10.51
C LEU A 214 -20.83 39.33 9.48
N ALA A 215 -20.97 38.94 8.21
CA ALA A 215 -21.52 39.82 7.19
C ALA A 215 -22.98 40.21 7.46
N GLN A 216 -23.79 39.29 8.00
CA GLN A 216 -25.17 39.59 8.41
C GLN A 216 -25.20 40.58 9.57
N LEU A 217 -24.37 40.35 10.60
CA LEU A 217 -24.26 41.24 11.76
C LEU A 217 -23.76 42.64 11.36
N GLU A 218 -22.86 42.75 10.39
CA GLU A 218 -22.41 44.05 9.87
C GLU A 218 -23.55 44.83 9.19
N VAL A 219 -24.39 44.14 8.40
CA VAL A 219 -25.58 44.75 7.79
C VAL A 219 -26.57 45.21 8.86
N GLU A 220 -26.83 44.39 9.87
CA GLU A 220 -27.70 44.76 10.98
C GLU A 220 -27.15 45.98 11.74
N ARG A 221 -25.84 46.00 12.03
CA ARG A 221 -25.17 47.12 12.69
C ARG A 221 -25.29 48.40 11.87
N LEU A 222 -25.17 48.34 10.54
CA LEU A 222 -25.34 49.49 9.65
C LEU A 222 -26.79 50.02 9.65
N ASN A 223 -27.77 49.11 9.66
CA ASN A 223 -29.19 49.47 9.75
C ASN A 223 -29.49 50.18 11.08
N LEU A 224 -29.04 49.62 12.20
CA LEU A 224 -29.21 50.22 13.53
C LEU A 224 -28.50 51.57 13.63
N THR A 225 -27.29 51.68 13.07
CA THR A 225 -26.56 52.97 13.01
C THR A 225 -27.39 54.01 12.26
N SER A 226 -27.97 53.64 11.10
CA SER A 226 -28.79 54.54 10.30
C SER A 226 -30.04 54.99 11.06
N GLN A 227 -30.71 54.08 11.78
CA GLN A 227 -31.86 54.41 12.63
C GLN A 227 -31.47 55.40 13.75
N LEU A 228 -30.39 55.13 14.48
CA LEU A 228 -29.90 56.04 15.52
C LEU A 228 -29.57 57.43 14.97
N THR A 229 -28.93 57.52 13.80
CA THR A 229 -28.64 58.83 13.18
C THR A 229 -29.92 59.57 12.78
N HIS A 230 -30.95 58.84 12.33
CA HIS A 230 -32.24 59.44 12.02
C HIS A 230 -32.93 60.00 13.27
N GLU A 231 -32.95 59.23 14.37
CA GLU A 231 -33.49 59.68 15.64
C GLU A 231 -32.71 60.87 16.23
N GLN A 232 -31.38 60.83 16.17
CA GLN A 232 -30.52 61.94 16.61
C GLN A 232 -30.86 63.24 15.87
N LYS A 233 -31.03 63.18 14.54
CA LYS A 233 -31.42 64.34 13.73
C LYS A 233 -32.83 64.83 14.07
N GLY A 234 -33.75 63.91 14.33
CA GLY A 234 -35.11 64.24 14.80
C GLY A 234 -35.08 64.98 16.14
N MET A 235 -34.26 64.51 17.07
CA MET A 235 -34.05 65.14 18.38
C MET A 235 -33.38 66.50 18.26
N GLU A 236 -32.35 66.65 17.42
CA GLU A 236 -31.69 67.94 17.14
C GLU A 236 -32.70 68.97 16.61
N THR A 237 -33.54 68.57 15.66
CA THR A 237 -34.62 69.44 15.15
C THR A 237 -35.62 69.83 16.24
N ALA A 238 -35.94 68.91 17.16
CA ALA A 238 -36.82 69.21 18.29
C ALA A 238 -36.18 70.20 19.29
N VAL A 239 -34.88 70.06 19.55
CA VAL A 239 -34.10 70.99 20.38
C VAL A 239 -34.09 72.39 19.75
N ASP A 240 -33.84 72.50 18.45
CA ASP A 240 -33.89 73.78 17.72
C ASP A 240 -35.27 74.44 17.85
N ARG A 241 -36.35 73.66 17.74
CA ARG A 241 -37.71 74.17 17.94
C ARG A 241 -37.95 74.66 19.36
N ILE A 242 -37.49 73.92 20.38
CA ILE A 242 -37.61 74.33 21.79
C ILE A 242 -36.84 75.61 22.05
N THR A 243 -35.60 75.72 21.53
CA THR A 243 -34.78 76.92 21.71
C THR A 243 -35.40 78.15 21.07
N GLU A 244 -36.04 78.03 19.89
CA GLU A 244 -36.76 79.16 19.29
C GLU A 244 -38.03 79.53 20.07
N VAL A 245 -38.78 78.55 20.58
CA VAL A 245 -39.93 78.82 21.46
C VAL A 245 -39.51 79.55 22.73
N GLU A 246 -38.39 79.14 23.35
CA GLU A 246 -37.87 79.80 24.55
C GLU A 246 -37.40 81.23 24.24
N ARG A 247 -36.76 81.48 23.09
CA ARG A 247 -36.47 82.85 22.64
C ARG A 247 -37.71 83.69 22.48
N LYS A 248 -38.77 83.15 21.86
CA LYS A 248 -40.04 83.85 21.71
C LYS A 248 -40.66 84.17 23.08
N ARG A 249 -40.67 83.19 24.01
CA ARG A 249 -41.14 83.40 25.38
C ARG A 249 -40.40 84.52 26.09
N GLN A 250 -39.08 84.61 25.95
CA GLN A 250 -38.28 85.70 26.52
C GLN A 250 -38.63 87.06 25.94
N ARG A 251 -38.90 87.16 24.63
CA ARG A 251 -39.36 88.41 23.98
C ARG A 251 -40.75 88.81 24.50
N ASP A 252 -41.67 87.87 24.53
CA ASP A 252 -43.04 88.10 25.00
C ASP A 252 -43.04 88.52 26.49
N GLU A 253 -42.21 87.89 27.33
CA GLU A 253 -42.08 88.27 28.75
C GLU A 253 -41.44 89.65 28.93
N ALA A 254 -40.41 89.99 28.16
CA ALA A 254 -39.82 91.33 28.19
C ALA A 254 -40.84 92.41 27.80
N GLN A 255 -41.69 92.14 26.80
CA GLN A 255 -42.79 93.04 26.44
C GLN A 255 -43.84 93.17 27.55
N ARG A 256 -44.19 92.07 28.23
CA ARG A 256 -45.12 92.10 29.38
C ARG A 256 -44.58 92.93 30.54
N VAL A 257 -43.29 92.81 30.85
CA VAL A 257 -42.63 93.63 31.89
C VAL A 257 -42.71 95.12 31.52
N GLN A 258 -42.36 95.49 30.28
CA GLN A 258 -42.46 96.89 29.81
C GLN A 258 -43.90 97.43 29.88
N LEU A 259 -44.90 96.62 29.51
CA LEU A 259 -46.30 97.03 29.61
C LEU A 259 -46.73 97.24 31.06
N ASN A 260 -46.33 96.35 31.97
CA ASN A 260 -46.61 96.49 33.41
C ASN A 260 -45.96 97.76 34.00
N GLU A 261 -44.73 98.08 33.60
CA GLU A 261 -44.07 99.33 34.00
C GLU A 261 -44.82 100.56 33.48
N ALA A 262 -45.28 100.54 32.22
CA ALA A 262 -46.08 101.61 31.65
C ALA A 262 -47.42 101.79 32.37
N ILE A 263 -48.08 100.70 32.74
CA ILE A 263 -49.32 100.73 33.55
C ILE A 263 -49.04 101.35 34.92
N ALA A 264 -48.00 100.90 35.63
CA ALA A 264 -47.65 101.44 36.95
C ALA A 264 -47.32 102.95 36.88
N HIS A 265 -46.65 103.39 35.82
CA HIS A 265 -46.41 104.82 35.58
C HIS A 265 -47.72 105.58 35.35
N ALA A 266 -48.61 105.06 34.52
CA ALA A 266 -49.91 105.69 34.26
C ALA A 266 -50.78 105.78 35.53
N GLU A 267 -50.82 104.72 36.34
CA GLU A 267 -51.50 104.71 37.66
C GLU A 267 -50.94 105.80 38.58
N THR A 268 -49.61 105.98 38.60
CA THR A 268 -48.96 107.05 39.37
C THR A 268 -49.44 108.43 38.91
N VAL A 269 -49.41 108.69 37.60
CA VAL A 269 -49.88 109.97 37.02
C VAL A 269 -51.35 110.23 37.32
N VAL A 270 -52.21 109.21 37.25
CA VAL A 270 -53.63 109.34 37.58
C VAL A 270 -53.83 109.70 39.05
N ASN A 271 -53.12 109.04 39.96
CA ASN A 271 -53.15 109.38 41.39
C ASN A 271 -52.67 110.81 41.66
N ASP A 272 -51.60 111.25 41.00
CA ASP A 272 -51.09 112.62 41.13
C ASP A 272 -52.12 113.65 40.66
N ILE A 273 -52.80 113.40 39.53
CA ILE A 273 -53.88 114.25 39.03
C ILE A 273 -55.06 114.30 40.02
N GLN A 274 -55.46 113.15 40.60
CA GLN A 274 -56.53 113.09 41.59
C GLN A 274 -56.21 113.84 42.88
N ASN A 275 -54.93 113.98 43.26
CA ASN A 275 -54.52 114.72 44.46
C ASN A 275 -54.46 116.25 44.25
N VAL A 276 -54.43 116.72 43.00
CA VAL A 276 -54.34 118.15 42.65
C VAL A 276 -55.72 118.79 42.39
N LEU A 277 -56.74 117.99 42.11
CA LEU A 277 -58.15 118.40 41.94
C LEU A 277 -58.91 118.40 43.27
#